data_AF-X1KQD6-F1
#
_entry.id   AF-X1KQD6-F1
#
_cell.length_a   1.000
_cell.length_b   1.000
_cell.length_c   1.000
_cell.angle_alpha   90.00
_cell.angle_beta   90.00
_cell.angle_gamma   90.00
#
_symmetry.space_group_name_H-M   'P 1'
#
loop_
_entity.id
_entity.type
_entity.pdbx_description
1 polymer ?
#
loop_
_entity_poly.entity_id
_entity_poly.type
_entity_poly.pdbx_seq_one_letter_code
_entity_poly.pdbx_strand_id
1 'polypeptide(L)'
;MEILSPEKIVESFKAALGSSFIDSKIYQKEIAVKRNIFTSIWIYVKREAFRQAVEHICKLQEYPHLAIISSSDLGDSIELIYHFTIYYGQHLKELSLGLCLNLPKNDLKIPTIT
;
A
#
# COMPACT_ATOMS: atom_id res chain seq x y z
N MET A 1 0.13 18.03 8.97
CA MET A 1 0.15 17.15 7.78
C MET A 1 -1.22 17.20 7.14
N GLU A 2 -1.30 17.45 5.84
CA GLU A 2 -2.58 17.38 5.12
C GLU A 2 -2.98 15.91 4.98
N ILE A 3 -4.22 15.57 5.34
CA ILE A 3 -4.77 14.23 5.13
C ILE A 3 -5.38 14.19 3.74
N LEU A 4 -4.77 13.42 2.85
CA LEU A 4 -5.28 13.20 1.51
C LEU A 4 -6.46 12.21 1.53
N SER A 5 -7.41 12.40 0.61
CA SER A 5 -8.45 11.38 0.37
C SER A 5 -7.83 10.12 -0.27
N PRO A 6 -8.49 8.95 -0.18
CA PRO A 6 -7.99 7.74 -0.80
C PRO A 6 -7.70 7.87 -2.29
N GLU A 7 -8.54 8.63 -3.01
CA GLU A 7 -8.40 8.90 -4.43
C GLU A 7 -7.15 9.74 -4.70
N LYS A 8 -6.94 10.81 -3.92
CA LYS A 8 -5.73 11.64 -4.01
C LYS A 8 -4.46 10.86 -3.69
N ILE A 9 -4.52 9.90 -2.77
CA ILE A 9 -3.40 8.99 -2.49
C ILE A 9 -3.10 8.17 -3.74
N VAL A 10 -4.11 7.50 -4.32
CA VAL A 10 -3.94 6.72 -5.56
C VAL A 10 -3.38 7.57 -6.70
N GLU A 11 -3.90 8.78 -6.90
CA GLU A 11 -3.41 9.73 -7.90
C GLU A 11 -1.94 10.10 -7.67
N SER A 12 -1.54 10.31 -6.41
CA SER A 12 -0.16 10.60 -6.06
C SER A 12 0.79 9.43 -6.38
N PHE A 13 0.35 8.18 -6.21
CA PHE A 13 1.12 7.00 -6.63
C PHE A 13 1.21 6.90 -8.16
N LYS A 14 0.10 7.14 -8.88
CA LYS A 14 0.10 7.16 -10.34
C LYS A 14 1.09 8.19 -10.89
N ALA A 15 1.07 9.40 -10.32
CA ALA A 15 1.99 10.47 -10.69
C ALA A 15 3.45 10.12 -10.36
N ALA A 16 3.71 9.50 -9.21
CA ALA A 16 5.07 9.14 -8.79
C ALA A 16 5.66 7.99 -9.61
N LEU A 17 4.87 6.96 -9.92
CA LEU A 17 5.37 5.69 -10.48
C LEU A 17 5.17 5.56 -12.00
N GLY A 18 4.31 6.39 -12.60
CA GLY A 18 4.03 6.37 -14.03
C GLY A 18 3.60 4.99 -14.52
N SER A 19 4.31 4.46 -15.53
CA SER A 19 4.02 3.15 -16.14
C SER A 19 4.35 1.94 -15.24
N SER A 20 4.91 2.16 -14.05
CA SER A 20 5.18 1.12 -13.05
C SER A 20 4.06 0.96 -12.02
N PHE A 21 3.10 1.90 -11.99
CA PHE A 21 1.82 1.69 -11.34
C PHE A 21 0.98 0.72 -12.19
N ILE A 22 0.47 -0.36 -11.58
CA ILE A 22 -0.32 -1.36 -12.30
C ILE A 22 -1.81 -1.10 -12.08
N ASP A 23 -2.25 -1.06 -10.83
CA ASP A 23 -3.66 -0.92 -10.48
C ASP A 23 -3.82 -0.42 -9.03
N SER A 24 -5.03 -0.04 -8.65
CA SER A 24 -5.39 0.21 -7.26
C SER A 24 -6.82 -0.18 -6.96
N LYS A 25 -7.08 -0.60 -5.72
CA LYS A 25 -8.43 -0.80 -5.20
C LYS A 25 -8.62 -0.01 -3.93
N ILE A 26 -9.67 0.81 -3.89
CA ILE A 26 -10.13 1.46 -2.66
C ILE A 26 -11.28 0.64 -2.13
N TYR A 27 -11.20 0.24 -0.86
CA TYR A 27 -12.23 -0.50 -0.18
C TYR A 27 -12.71 0.29 1.03
N GLN A 28 -14.02 0.48 1.13
CA GLN A 28 -14.65 1.12 2.27
C GLN A 28 -15.79 0.26 2.80
N LYS A 29 -15.89 0.19 4.13
CA LYS A 29 -17.01 -0.47 4.81
C LYS A 29 -17.34 0.21 6.12
N GLU A 30 -18.61 0.15 6.52
CA GLU A 30 -19.01 0.48 7.87
C GLU A 30 -18.57 -0.63 8.83
N ILE A 31 -18.02 -0.23 9.99
CA ILE A 31 -17.57 -1.13 11.04
C ILE A 31 -18.10 -0.69 12.41
N ALA A 32 -18.18 -1.65 13.32
CA ALA A 32 -18.67 -1.49 14.69
C ALA A 32 -20.13 -1.00 14.79
N VAL A 33 -20.66 -0.97 16.02
CA VAL A 33 -22.05 -0.55 16.29
C VAL A 33 -22.30 0.90 15.84
N LYS A 34 -21.27 1.74 15.90
CA LYS A 34 -21.33 3.16 15.51
C LYS A 34 -21.22 3.40 13.99
N ARG A 35 -21.09 2.35 13.18
CA ARG A 35 -20.97 2.44 11.71
C ARG A 35 -19.84 3.38 11.26
N ASN A 36 -18.71 3.30 11.94
CA ASN A 36 -17.51 4.05 11.55
C ASN A 36 -17.04 3.57 10.18
N ILE A 37 -16.53 4.45 9.34
CA ILE A 37 -16.01 4.06 8.03
C ILE A 37 -14.57 3.56 8.20
N PHE A 38 -14.35 2.29 7.87
CA PHE A 38 -13.02 1.73 7.65
C PHE A 38 -12.66 1.89 6.18
N THR A 39 -11.46 2.39 5.90
CA THR A 39 -10.92 2.54 4.55
C THR A 39 -9.61 1.79 4.41
N SER A 40 -9.48 1.00 3.34
CA SER A 40 -8.21 0.43 2.91
C SER A 40 -7.94 0.70 1.43
N ILE A 41 -6.67 0.84 1.09
CA ILE A 41 -6.20 1.01 -0.28
C ILE A 41 -5.23 -0.12 -0.59
N TRP A 42 -5.39 -0.73 -1.74
CA TRP A 42 -4.46 -1.69 -2.32
C TRP A 42 -3.81 -1.03 -3.52
N ILE A 43 -2.48 -0.99 -3.57
CA ILE A 43 -1.70 -0.41 -4.66
C ILE A 43 -0.84 -1.52 -5.26
N TYR A 44 -1.06 -1.82 -6.54
CA TYR A 44 -0.30 -2.83 -7.28
C TYR A 44 0.80 -2.15 -8.08
N VAL A 45 2.04 -2.57 -7.89
CA VAL A 45 3.21 -1.98 -8.54
C VAL A 45 4.08 -3.05 -9.19
N LYS A 46 4.86 -2.63 -10.20
CA LYS A 46 5.94 -3.46 -10.72
C LYS A 46 7.10 -3.53 -9.73
N ARG A 47 7.86 -4.64 -9.77
CA ARG A 47 8.99 -4.90 -8.88
C ARG A 47 10.03 -3.76 -8.87
N GLU A 48 10.32 -3.20 -10.04
CA GLU A 48 11.29 -2.10 -10.22
C GLU A 48 10.89 -0.80 -9.51
N ALA A 49 9.60 -0.58 -9.26
CA ALA A 49 9.09 0.61 -8.57
C ALA A 49 8.90 0.41 -7.07
N PHE A 50 9.19 -0.77 -6.52
CA PHE A 50 8.90 -1.10 -5.13
C PHE A 50 9.54 -0.12 -4.13
N ARG A 51 10.84 0.16 -4.25
CA ARG A 51 11.53 1.10 -3.34
C ARG A 51 10.96 2.52 -3.45
N GLN A 52 10.72 2.98 -4.67
CA GLN A 52 10.10 4.30 -4.91
C GLN A 52 8.69 4.39 -4.32
N ALA A 53 7.90 3.31 -4.40
CA ALA A 53 6.57 3.25 -3.81
C ALA A 53 6.64 3.32 -2.28
N VAL A 54 7.59 2.63 -1.65
CA VAL A 54 7.82 2.70 -0.20
C VAL A 54 8.24 4.11 0.23
N GLU A 55 9.17 4.74 -0.48
CA GLU A 55 9.56 6.14 -0.24
C GLU A 55 8.38 7.10 -0.39
N HIS A 56 7.48 6.83 -1.34
CA HIS A 56 6.26 7.62 -1.51
C HIS A 56 5.31 7.48 -0.32
N ILE A 57 5.19 6.29 0.27
CA ILE A 57 4.45 6.09 1.53
C ILE A 57 5.07 6.93 2.65
N CYS A 58 6.41 6.97 2.77
CA CYS A 58 7.11 7.78 3.77
C CYS A 58 6.91 9.30 3.56
N LYS A 59 6.56 9.76 2.35
CA LYS A 59 6.18 11.15 2.10
C LYS A 59 4.74 11.45 2.55
N LEU A 60 3.86 10.45 2.56
CA LEU A 60 2.49 10.59 3.09
C LEU A 60 2.51 10.71 4.62
N GLN A 61 3.45 10.04 5.29
CA GLN A 61 3.72 10.18 6.72
C GLN A 61 5.16 9.76 7.03
N GLU A 62 5.91 10.59 7.79
CA GLU A 62 7.35 10.43 8.05
C GLU A 62 7.74 9.05 8.62
N TYR A 63 6.86 8.45 9.40
CA TYR A 63 7.01 7.09 9.93
C TYR A 63 5.73 6.31 9.66
N PRO A 64 5.57 5.68 8.49
CA PRO A 64 4.44 4.82 8.26
C PRO A 64 4.65 3.53 9.06
N HIS A 65 3.60 3.01 9.70
CA HIS A 65 3.72 1.78 10.46
C HIS A 65 3.64 0.59 9.51
N LEU A 66 4.71 -0.18 9.36
CA LEU A 66 4.68 -1.47 8.68
C LEU A 66 4.20 -2.54 9.68
N ALA A 67 3.00 -3.06 9.47
CA ALA A 67 2.38 -4.03 10.36
C ALA A 67 2.83 -5.47 10.07
N ILE A 68 2.84 -5.86 8.78
CA ILE A 68 3.19 -7.22 8.34
C ILE A 68 3.59 -7.23 6.86
N ILE A 69 4.47 -8.16 6.50
CA ILE A 69 4.70 -8.56 5.11
C ILE A 69 4.08 -9.95 4.95
N SER A 70 3.05 -10.06 4.12
CA SER A 70 2.39 -11.34 3.82
C SER A 70 2.69 -11.78 2.39
N SER A 71 2.62 -13.09 2.14
CA SER A 71 2.83 -13.65 0.81
C SER A 71 1.78 -14.69 0.45
N SER A 72 1.49 -14.83 -0.85
CA SER A 72 0.64 -15.89 -1.39
C SER A 72 1.30 -16.55 -2.60
N ASP A 73 1.26 -17.88 -2.67
CA ASP A 73 1.71 -18.63 -3.86
C ASP A 73 0.60 -18.62 -4.91
N LEU A 74 0.87 -18.06 -6.09
CA LEU A 74 -0.05 -17.94 -7.22
C LEU A 74 0.22 -18.97 -8.33
N GLY A 75 1.04 -20.00 -8.08
CA GLY A 75 1.45 -20.97 -9.09
C GLY A 75 2.78 -20.59 -9.74
N ASP A 76 2.77 -19.69 -10.71
CA ASP A 76 4.00 -19.27 -11.44
C ASP A 76 4.71 -18.08 -10.80
N SER A 77 4.05 -17.42 -9.85
CA SER A 77 4.57 -16.26 -9.12
C SER A 77 4.19 -16.31 -7.65
N ILE A 78 4.85 -15.49 -6.84
CA ILE A 78 4.51 -15.23 -5.44
C ILE A 78 4.05 -13.78 -5.34
N GLU A 79 2.86 -13.56 -4.81
CA GLU A 79 2.41 -12.22 -4.41
C GLU A 79 3.04 -11.86 -3.07
N LEU A 80 3.57 -10.65 -2.96
CA LEU A 80 3.99 -10.03 -1.72
C LEU A 80 3.08 -8.82 -1.45
N ILE A 81 2.63 -8.69 -0.20
CA ILE A 81 1.85 -7.54 0.26
C ILE A 81 2.53 -6.98 1.50
N TYR A 82 2.97 -5.74 1.41
CA TYR A 82 3.48 -4.96 2.53
C TYR A 82 2.34 -4.15 3.10
N HIS A 83 1.90 -4.49 4.31
CA HIS A 83 0.78 -3.85 4.98
C HIS A 83 1.28 -2.68 5.81
N PHE A 84 1.04 -1.48 5.31
CA PHE A 84 1.30 -0.24 6.01
C PHE A 84 0.03 0.32 6.64
N THR A 85 0.24 1.16 7.65
CA THR A 85 -0.78 1.99 8.27
C THR A 85 -0.26 3.42 8.33
N ILE A 86 -1.07 4.35 7.82
CA ILE A 86 -0.78 5.79 7.80
C ILE A 86 -1.94 6.56 8.45
N TYR A 87 -1.68 7.81 8.82
CA TYR A 87 -2.61 8.69 9.53
C TYR A 87 -3.07 8.14 10.90
N TYR A 88 -2.26 7.27 11.50
CA TYR A 88 -2.46 6.82 12.88
C TYR A 88 -2.24 7.97 13.86
N GLY A 89 -2.68 7.78 15.11
CA GLY A 89 -2.58 8.80 16.16
C GLY A 89 -3.66 9.89 16.09
N GLN A 90 -4.54 9.83 15.08
CA GLN A 90 -5.72 10.68 14.95
C GLN A 90 -7.00 9.85 15.04
N HIS A 91 -7.98 10.34 15.80
CA HIS A 91 -9.21 9.61 16.06
C HIS A 91 -9.95 9.26 14.76
N LEU A 92 -10.07 7.96 14.46
CA LEU A 92 -10.78 7.41 13.30
C LEU A 92 -10.28 7.95 11.94
N LYS A 93 -9.00 8.28 11.83
CA LYS A 93 -8.37 8.72 10.57
C LYS A 93 -7.35 7.73 10.00
N GLU A 94 -7.04 6.70 10.77
CA GLU A 94 -6.13 5.64 10.34
C GLU A 94 -6.59 5.01 9.02
N LEU A 95 -5.64 4.85 8.10
CA LEU A 95 -5.85 4.26 6.79
C LEU A 95 -4.92 3.08 6.59
N SER A 96 -5.47 1.95 6.17
CA SER A 96 -4.72 0.75 5.82
C SER A 96 -4.28 0.82 4.35
N LEU A 97 -2.99 0.57 4.08
CA LEU A 97 -2.41 0.61 2.75
C LEU A 97 -1.63 -0.69 2.49
N GLY A 98 -2.13 -1.52 1.57
CA GLY A 98 -1.42 -2.69 1.07
C GLY A 98 -0.63 -2.35 -0.19
N LEU A 99 0.70 -2.45 -0.13
CA LEU A 99 1.56 -2.35 -1.31
C LEU A 99 1.83 -3.76 -1.86
N CYS A 100 1.28 -4.03 -3.04
CA CYS A 100 1.26 -5.35 -3.66
C CYS A 100 2.21 -5.43 -4.85
N LEU A 101 2.93 -6.54 -4.97
CA LEU A 101 3.71 -6.87 -6.15
C LEU A 101 3.87 -8.38 -6.32
N ASN A 102 4.12 -8.83 -7.54
CA ASN A 102 4.39 -10.23 -7.85
C ASN A 102 5.86 -10.46 -8.19
N LEU A 103 6.41 -11.56 -7.69
CA LEU A 103 7.74 -12.05 -8.03
C LEU A 103 7.61 -13.37 -8.80
N PRO A 104 8.29 -13.54 -9.96
CA PRO A 104 8.28 -14.81 -10.65
C PRO A 104 9.09 -15.85 -9.85
N LYS A 105 8.65 -17.12 -9.83
CA LYS A 105 9.30 -18.17 -9.03
C LYS A 105 10.76 -18.44 -9.39
N ASN A 106 11.16 -18.12 -10.62
CA ASN A 106 12.54 -18.25 -11.07
C ASN A 106 13.46 -17.09 -10.60
N ASP A 107 12.90 -16.03 -10.01
CA ASP A 107 13.66 -14.87 -9.51
C ASP A 107 12.95 -14.20 -8.32
N LEU A 108 13.05 -14.85 -7.15
CA LEU A 108 12.45 -14.41 -5.88
C LEU A 108 13.32 -13.36 -5.16
N LYS A 109 13.81 -12.37 -5.90
CA LYS A 109 14.63 -11.27 -5.36
C LYS A 109 13.84 -9.97 -5.38
N ILE A 110 13.94 -9.23 -4.28
CA ILE A 110 13.42 -7.88 -4.09
C ILE A 110 14.39 -7.13 -3.18
N PRO A 111 14.63 -5.82 -3.37
CA PRO A 111 15.40 -5.05 -2.40
C PRO A 111 14.70 -5.08 -1.04
N THR A 112 15.47 -5.13 0.07
CA THR A 112 14.95 -4.91 1.43
C THR A 112 14.30 -3.53 1.54
N ILE A 113 13.66 -3.16 2.65
CA ILE A 113 13.23 -1.78 2.96
C ILE A 113 13.91 -1.22 4.21
N THR A 114 14.78 -2.00 4.83
CA THR A 114 15.74 -1.57 5.86
C THR A 114 16.93 -0.84 5.26
#